data_AF-A0AAX6GLI6-F1
#
_entry.id   AF-A0AAX6GLI6-F1
#
_cell.length_a   1.000
_cell.length_b   1.000
_cell.length_c   1.000
_cell.angle_alpha   90.00
_cell.angle_beta   90.00
_cell.angle_gamma   90.00
#
_symmetry.space_group_name_H-M   'P 1'
#
loop_
_entity.id
_entity.type
_entity.pdbx_description
1 polymer ?
#
loop_
_entity_poly.entity_id
_entity_poly.type
_entity_poly.pdbx_seq_one_letter_code
_entity_poly.pdbx_strand_id
1 'polypeptide(L)'
;MERYYGRWVLMFLYVLSHRYGTRKLGLPKYTKQMISKLLHNLAVDEVDYTDFFRLLSNIKTDPNIPGDELLIPLKAALLDIGQERKEAWINRVQSYIQELVSGGIPDEERKAAMNSVNPKYVLRNYLCQNAIGAAEQCDYGEVRRLLKSHGASL
;
A
#
# COMPACT_ATOMS: atom_id res chain seq x y z
N MET A 1 -7.38 -9.94 14.92
CA MET A 1 -6.91 -8.80 14.12
C MET A 1 -5.74 -9.16 13.20
N GLU A 2 -4.74 -9.95 13.66
CA GLU A 2 -3.58 -10.38 12.83
C GLU A 2 -3.93 -11.12 11.53
N ARG A 3 -4.99 -11.94 11.49
CA ARG A 3 -5.38 -12.70 10.28
C ARG A 3 -5.95 -11.83 9.15
N TYR A 4 -6.50 -10.66 9.48
CA TYR A 4 -7.05 -9.73 8.48
C TYR A 4 -5.94 -8.95 7.77
N TYR A 5 -4.95 -8.47 8.52
CA TYR A 5 -3.78 -7.80 7.94
C TYR A 5 -3.01 -8.70 6.97
N GLY A 6 -2.84 -9.99 7.27
CA GLY A 6 -2.16 -10.92 6.35
C GLY A 6 -2.83 -11.06 4.98
N ARG A 7 -4.17 -11.09 4.94
CA ARG A 7 -4.93 -11.23 3.67
C ARG A 7 -4.94 -9.94 2.85
N TRP A 8 -5.00 -8.78 3.52
CA TRP A 8 -4.86 -7.47 2.87
C TRP A 8 -3.44 -7.23 2.38
N VAL A 9 -2.41 -7.61 3.14
CA VAL A 9 -1.00 -7.53 2.74
C VAL A 9 -0.72 -8.40 1.53
N LEU A 10 -1.27 -9.63 1.47
CA LEU A 10 -1.16 -10.49 0.28
C LEU A 10 -1.87 -9.90 -0.94
N MET A 11 -3.08 -9.34 -0.78
CA MET A 11 -3.79 -8.66 -1.86
C MET A 11 -3.06 -7.37 -2.31
N PHE A 12 -2.43 -6.64 -1.39
CA PHE A 12 -1.63 -5.46 -1.69
C PHE A 12 -0.32 -5.81 -2.40
N LEU A 13 0.39 -6.84 -1.93
CA LEU A 13 1.59 -7.38 -2.59
C LEU A 13 1.24 -7.91 -3.99
N TYR A 14 0.06 -8.50 -4.17
CA TYR A 14 -0.45 -8.88 -5.49
C TYR A 14 -0.69 -7.66 -6.38
N VAL A 15 -1.36 -6.61 -5.90
CA VAL A 15 -1.57 -5.37 -6.67
C VAL A 15 -0.25 -4.64 -7.00
N LEU A 16 0.72 -4.67 -6.08
CA LEU A 16 2.06 -4.13 -6.28
C LEU A 16 2.96 -5.03 -7.14
N SER A 17 2.69 -6.33 -7.27
CA SER A 17 3.44 -7.24 -8.14
C SER A 17 2.96 -7.22 -9.59
N HIS A 18 1.75 -6.72 -9.84
CA HIS A 18 1.21 -6.51 -11.18
C HIS A 18 1.61 -5.13 -11.74
N ARG A 19 1.37 -4.89 -13.05
CA ARG A 19 1.78 -3.72 -13.88
C ARG A 19 1.45 -2.29 -13.36
N TYR A 20 1.05 -2.15 -12.11
CA TYR A 20 0.58 -0.91 -11.50
C TYR A 20 1.43 -0.45 -10.30
N GLY A 21 2.41 -1.22 -9.82
CA GLY A 21 3.21 -0.85 -8.64
C GLY A 21 3.94 0.50 -8.76
N THR A 22 4.52 0.78 -9.92
CA THR A 22 5.17 2.07 -10.23
C THR A 22 4.17 3.23 -10.22
N ARG A 23 3.01 3.04 -10.87
CA ARG A 23 1.92 4.04 -10.87
C ARG A 23 1.30 4.25 -9.50
N LYS A 24 1.22 3.21 -8.66
CA LYS A 24 0.66 3.31 -7.30
C LYS A 24 1.51 4.19 -6.40
N LEU A 25 2.83 4.09 -6.55
CA LEU A 25 3.83 4.85 -5.81
C LEU A 25 4.20 6.17 -6.47
N GLY A 26 3.89 6.34 -7.76
CA GLY A 26 4.39 7.44 -8.56
C GLY A 26 5.91 7.40 -8.79
N LEU A 27 6.52 6.22 -8.72
CA LEU A 27 7.95 6.01 -8.89
C LEU A 27 8.24 5.24 -10.19
N PRO A 28 9.30 5.59 -10.95
CA PRO A 28 9.67 4.84 -12.16
C PRO A 28 10.17 3.43 -11.83
N LYS A 29 10.76 3.25 -10.65
CA LYS A 29 11.25 1.97 -10.12
C LYS A 29 11.14 1.95 -8.60
N TYR A 30 11.10 0.76 -8.02
CA TYR A 30 11.15 0.55 -6.57
C TYR A 30 11.78 -0.81 -6.28
N THR A 31 12.32 -0.98 -5.09
CA THR A 31 12.84 -2.27 -4.63
C THR A 31 11.82 -2.99 -3.73
N LYS A 32 11.92 -4.32 -3.66
CA LYS A 32 11.12 -5.13 -2.71
C LYS A 32 11.33 -4.66 -1.27
N GLN A 33 12.56 -4.28 -0.91
CA GLN A 33 12.90 -3.80 0.43
C GLN A 33 12.21 -2.47 0.74
N MET A 34 12.20 -1.53 -0.22
CA MET A 34 11.46 -0.28 -0.07
C MET A 34 9.98 -0.57 0.17
N ILE A 35 9.36 -1.44 -0.61
CA ILE A 35 7.94 -1.76 -0.40
C ILE A 35 7.70 -2.43 0.95
N SER A 36 8.52 -3.42 1.31
CA SER A 36 8.40 -4.11 2.59
C SER A 36 8.47 -3.15 3.78
N LYS A 37 9.42 -2.19 3.75
CA LYS A 37 9.54 -1.15 4.79
C LYS A 37 8.32 -0.23 4.83
N LEU A 38 7.74 0.11 3.67
CA LEU A 38 6.53 0.95 3.61
C LEU A 38 5.35 0.22 4.27
N LEU A 39 5.11 -1.01 3.82
CA LEU A 39 3.99 -1.82 4.29
C LEU A 39 4.12 -2.14 5.78
N HIS A 40 5.34 -2.38 6.26
CA HIS A 40 5.59 -2.54 7.69
C HIS A 40 5.21 -1.28 8.48
N ASN A 41 5.64 -0.09 8.05
CA ASN A 41 5.26 1.16 8.74
C ASN A 41 3.75 1.40 8.72
N LEU A 42 3.09 1.19 7.58
CA LEU A 42 1.63 1.31 7.48
C LEU A 42 0.93 0.34 8.44
N ALA A 43 1.43 -0.88 8.59
CA ALA A 43 0.86 -1.87 9.50
C ALA A 43 1.09 -1.51 10.97
N VAL A 44 2.31 -1.07 11.34
CA VAL A 44 2.65 -0.69 12.72
C VAL A 44 1.79 0.49 13.20
N ASP A 45 1.58 1.47 12.32
CA ASP A 45 0.82 2.68 12.64
C ASP A 45 -0.68 2.56 12.26
N GLU A 46 -1.14 1.34 11.93
CA GLU A 46 -2.52 1.01 11.53
C GLU A 46 -3.12 1.97 10.48
N VAL A 47 -2.27 2.46 9.58
CA VAL A 47 -2.62 3.47 8.59
C VAL A 47 -3.50 2.87 7.51
N ASP A 48 -4.58 3.57 7.19
CA ASP A 48 -5.45 3.16 6.10
C ASP A 48 -4.73 3.22 4.75
N TYR A 49 -4.65 2.08 4.08
CA TYR A 49 -3.96 1.97 2.80
C TYR A 49 -4.60 2.82 1.69
N THR A 50 -5.93 2.88 1.63
CA THR A 50 -6.62 3.61 0.56
C THR A 50 -6.33 5.10 0.69
N ASP A 51 -6.51 5.62 1.90
CA ASP A 51 -6.28 7.03 2.19
C ASP A 51 -4.81 7.38 2.06
N PHE A 52 -3.90 6.54 2.55
CA PHE A 52 -2.47 6.76 2.42
C PHE A 52 -2.03 6.89 0.96
N PHE A 53 -2.33 5.91 0.10
CA PHE A 53 -1.88 5.95 -1.29
C PHE A 53 -2.57 7.05 -2.10
N ARG A 54 -3.80 7.45 -1.72
CA ARG A 54 -4.47 8.60 -2.31
C ARG A 54 -3.77 9.90 -1.91
N LEU A 55 -3.45 10.08 -0.63
CA LEU A 55 -2.81 11.27 -0.10
C LEU A 55 -1.33 11.39 -0.50
N LEU A 56 -0.63 10.26 -0.67
CA LEU A 56 0.76 10.20 -1.14
C LEU A 56 0.97 10.94 -2.47
N SER A 57 -0.05 10.95 -3.33
CA SER A 57 -0.02 11.69 -4.61
C SER A 57 0.12 13.21 -4.46
N ASN A 58 -0.08 13.75 -3.26
CA ASN A 58 0.03 15.18 -2.97
C ASN A 58 1.41 15.59 -2.42
N ILE A 59 2.32 14.65 -2.14
CA ILE A 59 3.71 14.98 -1.81
C ILE A 59 4.33 15.69 -3.00
N LYS A 60 5.12 16.74 -2.74
CA LYS A 60 5.82 17.53 -3.75
C LYS A 60 7.25 17.02 -3.95
N THR A 61 7.77 17.12 -5.18
CA THR A 61 9.16 16.76 -5.50
C THR A 61 10.09 17.91 -5.16
N ASP A 62 10.13 18.30 -3.90
CA ASP A 62 11.00 19.36 -3.41
C ASP A 62 11.79 18.87 -2.18
N PRO A 63 13.11 18.66 -2.31
CA PRO A 63 13.94 18.19 -1.20
C PRO A 63 14.17 19.27 -0.13
N ASN A 64 13.77 20.53 -0.37
CA ASN A 64 13.99 21.64 0.56
C ASN A 64 12.82 21.88 1.52
N ILE A 65 11.72 21.12 1.39
CA ILE A 65 10.58 21.25 2.31
C ILE A 65 11.04 20.88 3.73
N PRO A 66 10.79 21.74 4.74
CA PRO A 66 11.11 21.47 6.13
C PRO A 66 10.47 20.18 6.65
N GLY A 67 11.17 19.46 7.54
CA GLY A 67 10.74 18.14 8.01
C GLY A 67 9.36 18.12 8.68
N ASP A 68 9.02 19.19 9.39
CA ASP A 68 7.72 19.39 10.02
C ASP A 68 6.58 19.65 9.03
N GLU A 69 6.90 20.18 7.84
CA GLU A 69 5.93 20.41 6.76
C GLU A 69 5.73 19.18 5.84
N LEU A 70 6.71 18.27 5.79
CA LEU A 70 6.68 17.10 4.90
C LEU A 70 5.44 16.20 5.08
N LEU A 71 4.89 16.14 6.30
CA LEU A 71 3.74 15.29 6.61
C LEU A 71 2.39 15.98 6.40
N ILE A 72 2.36 17.29 6.09
CA ILE A 72 1.11 18.04 5.88
C ILE A 72 0.18 17.33 4.88
N PRO A 73 0.66 16.83 3.71
CA PRO A 73 -0.22 16.15 2.75
C PRO A 73 -0.76 14.81 3.24
N LEU A 74 -0.11 14.19 4.23
CA LEU A 74 -0.47 12.87 4.79
C LEU A 74 -1.20 12.96 6.13
N LYS A 75 -1.43 14.17 6.66
CA LYS A 75 -1.94 14.40 8.03
C LYS A 75 -3.22 13.62 8.33
N ALA A 76 -4.15 13.51 7.38
CA ALA A 76 -5.40 12.79 7.56
C ALA A 76 -5.24 11.26 7.68
N ALA A 77 -4.15 10.69 7.17
CA ALA A 77 -3.82 9.27 7.30
C ALA A 77 -2.92 8.96 8.50
N LEU A 78 -2.22 9.96 9.04
CA LEU A 78 -1.26 9.84 10.14
C LEU A 78 -1.77 10.54 11.41
N LEU A 79 -3.01 10.25 11.80
CA LEU A 79 -3.64 10.83 12.99
C LEU A 79 -3.03 10.20 14.25
N ASP A 80 -2.83 11.03 15.28
CA ASP A 80 -2.48 10.61 16.64
C ASP A 80 -1.19 9.76 16.78
N ILE A 81 -0.27 9.86 15.82
CA ILE A 81 1.04 9.19 15.92
C ILE A 81 1.96 9.92 16.91
N GLY A 82 2.65 9.15 17.75
CA GLY A 82 3.64 9.69 18.70
C GLY A 82 4.87 10.31 18.02
N GLN A 83 5.65 11.09 18.76
CA GLN A 83 6.80 11.84 18.24
C GLN A 83 7.84 10.94 17.53
N GLU A 84 8.19 9.79 18.11
CA GLU A 84 9.12 8.83 17.49
C GLU A 84 8.60 8.32 16.14
N ARG A 85 7.31 7.99 16.07
CA ARG A 85 6.66 7.54 14.83
C ARG A 85 6.62 8.66 13.79
N LYS A 86 6.37 9.90 14.23
CA LYS A 86 6.41 11.09 13.37
C LYS A 86 7.78 11.26 12.72
N GLU A 87 8.87 11.15 13.49
CA GLU A 87 10.23 11.20 12.96
C GLU A 87 10.52 10.08 11.96
N ALA A 88 10.05 8.85 12.24
CA ALA A 88 10.15 7.73 11.30
C ALA A 88 9.42 8.02 9.97
N TRP A 89 8.25 8.65 10.01
CA TRP A 89 7.52 9.06 8.82
C TRP A 89 8.20 10.21 8.05
N ILE A 90 8.78 11.18 8.75
CA ILE A 90 9.57 12.25 8.13
C ILE A 90 10.73 11.65 7.33
N ASN A 91 11.54 10.80 7.96
CA ASN A 91 12.65 10.10 7.29
C ASN A 91 12.17 9.29 6.08
N ARG A 92 10.99 8.70 6.20
CA ARG A 92 10.38 7.91 5.13
C ARG A 92 9.96 8.75 3.94
N VAL A 93 9.31 9.89 4.18
CA VAL A 93 8.88 10.82 3.14
C VAL A 93 10.09 11.50 2.50
N GLN A 94 11.11 11.87 3.27
CA GLN A 94 12.38 12.37 2.72
C GLN A 94 13.01 11.37 1.75
N SER A 95 13.13 10.10 2.17
CA SER A 95 13.65 9.03 1.31
C SER A 95 12.83 8.88 0.04
N TYR A 96 11.51 8.99 0.14
CA TYR A 96 10.61 8.94 -1.02
C TYR A 96 10.82 10.13 -1.96
N ILE A 97 10.97 11.35 -1.44
CA ILE A 97 11.24 12.55 -2.25
C ILE A 97 12.56 12.41 -3.02
N GLN A 98 13.60 11.85 -2.42
CA GLN A 98 14.86 11.59 -3.13
C GLN A 98 14.67 10.67 -4.34
N GLU A 99 13.81 9.65 -4.21
CA GLU A 99 13.46 8.76 -5.33
C GLU A 99 12.61 9.48 -6.40
N LEU A 100 11.75 10.41 -5.99
CA LEU A 100 10.99 11.24 -6.92
C LEU A 100 11.89 12.18 -7.73
N VAL A 101 12.85 12.83 -7.06
CA VAL A 101 13.85 13.70 -7.71
C VAL A 101 14.66 12.90 -8.73
N SER A 102 15.14 11.71 -8.34
CA SER A 102 15.86 10.79 -9.24
C SER A 102 15.01 10.31 -10.41
N GLY A 103 13.69 10.20 -10.22
CA GLY A 103 12.76 9.75 -11.25
C GLY A 103 12.38 10.80 -12.29
N GLY A 104 12.50 12.10 -11.96
CA GLY A 104 12.28 13.21 -12.90
C GLY A 104 10.86 13.35 -13.44
N ILE A 105 9.86 12.70 -12.83
CA ILE A 105 8.46 12.82 -13.24
C ILE A 105 7.86 14.09 -12.61
N PRO A 106 7.28 15.02 -13.40
CA PRO A 106 6.62 16.20 -12.87
C PRO A 106 5.48 15.87 -11.89
N ASP A 107 5.31 16.71 -10.85
CA ASP A 107 4.33 16.47 -9.78
C ASP A 107 2.90 16.27 -10.30
N GLU A 108 2.45 17.10 -11.24
CA GLU A 108 1.09 17.02 -11.78
C GLU A 108 0.87 15.75 -12.62
N GLU A 109 1.86 15.36 -13.42
CA GLU A 109 1.82 14.11 -14.19
C GLU A 109 1.80 12.90 -13.26
N ARG A 110 2.69 12.87 -12.26
CA ARG A 110 2.73 11.82 -11.25
C ARG A 110 1.39 11.73 -10.52
N LYS A 111 0.85 12.85 -10.08
CA LYS A 111 -0.40 12.92 -9.33
C LYS A 111 -1.58 12.39 -10.15
N ALA A 112 -1.68 12.77 -11.42
CA ALA A 112 -2.69 12.25 -12.33
C ALA A 112 -2.57 10.72 -12.51
N ALA A 113 -1.35 10.23 -12.76
CA ALA A 113 -1.08 8.80 -12.91
C ALA A 113 -1.42 8.00 -11.64
N MET A 114 -1.00 8.48 -10.47
CA MET A 114 -1.31 7.86 -9.17
C MET A 114 -2.82 7.86 -8.90
N ASN A 115 -3.50 8.98 -9.12
CA ASN A 115 -4.94 9.10 -8.85
C ASN A 115 -5.82 8.23 -9.76
N SER A 116 -5.32 7.82 -10.92
CA SER A 116 -6.01 6.88 -11.82
C SER A 116 -6.04 5.43 -11.28
N VAL A 117 -5.10 5.06 -10.40
CA VAL A 117 -4.96 3.70 -9.85
C VAL A 117 -5.17 3.64 -8.34
N ASN A 118 -5.10 4.78 -7.64
CA ASN A 118 -5.35 4.94 -6.22
C ASN A 118 -6.77 5.51 -6.04
N PRO A 119 -7.79 4.67 -5.81
CA PRO A 119 -9.16 5.14 -5.67
C PRO A 119 -9.29 6.08 -4.46
N LYS A 120 -10.16 7.09 -4.58
CA LYS A 120 -10.50 7.99 -3.47
C LYS A 120 -11.43 7.32 -2.45
N TYR A 121 -12.25 6.37 -2.91
CA TYR A 121 -13.23 5.67 -2.09
C TYR A 121 -13.21 4.20 -2.47
N VAL A 122 -13.15 3.32 -1.47
CA VAL A 122 -13.36 1.87 -1.64
C VAL A 122 -14.64 1.52 -0.91
N LEU A 123 -15.56 0.86 -1.59
CA LEU A 123 -16.85 0.42 -1.04
C LEU A 123 -16.63 -0.76 -0.09
N ARG A 124 -16.18 -0.46 1.15
CA ARG A 124 -15.79 -1.48 2.16
C ARG A 124 -16.96 -2.36 2.63
N ASN A 125 -18.20 -1.97 2.40
CA ASN A 125 -19.37 -2.79 2.76
C ASN A 125 -19.61 -3.98 1.82
N TYR A 126 -19.28 -3.88 0.53
CA TYR A 126 -19.58 -4.96 -0.42
C TYR A 126 -18.50 -6.05 -0.44
N LEU A 127 -17.23 -5.67 -0.24
CA LEU A 127 -16.12 -6.63 -0.23
C LEU A 127 -16.08 -7.48 1.05
N CYS A 128 -16.55 -6.95 2.20
CA CYS A 128 -16.75 -7.76 3.39
C CYS A 128 -17.91 -8.75 3.23
N GLN A 129 -19.04 -8.32 2.66
CA GLN A 129 -20.19 -9.22 2.43
C GLN A 129 -19.92 -10.29 1.37
N ASN A 130 -19.24 -9.95 0.27
CA ASN A 130 -18.87 -10.94 -0.75
C ASN A 130 -17.75 -11.89 -0.29
N ALA A 131 -16.81 -11.42 0.54
CA ALA A 131 -15.77 -12.30 1.08
C ALA A 131 -16.32 -13.26 2.15
N ILE A 132 -17.35 -12.86 2.91
CA ILE A 132 -18.07 -13.75 3.85
C ILE A 132 -18.96 -14.72 3.05
N GLY A 133 -19.77 -14.24 2.11
CA GLY A 133 -20.62 -15.10 1.29
C GLY A 133 -19.87 -16.09 0.39
N ALA A 134 -18.72 -15.69 -0.18
CA ALA A 134 -17.88 -16.59 -0.97
C ALA A 134 -17.09 -17.60 -0.11
N ALA A 135 -16.74 -17.24 1.14
CA ALA A 135 -16.08 -18.17 2.06
C ALA A 135 -17.03 -19.22 2.63
N GLU A 136 -18.33 -18.93 2.72
CA GLU A 136 -19.38 -19.87 3.13
C GLU A 136 -19.82 -20.80 1.98
N GLN A 137 -19.64 -20.39 0.71
CA GLN A 137 -20.06 -21.18 -0.47
C GLN A 137 -18.93 -21.90 -1.21
N CYS A 138 -17.65 -21.52 -1.04
CA CYS A 138 -16.53 -22.26 -1.63
C CYS A 138 -16.16 -23.47 -0.77
N ASP A 139 -16.95 -24.54 -0.94
CA ASP A 139 -16.62 -25.90 -0.56
C ASP A 139 -15.21 -26.28 -1.07
N TYR A 140 -14.25 -26.37 -0.14
CA TYR A 140 -12.87 -26.79 -0.40
C TYR A 140 -12.75 -28.28 -0.78
N GLY A 141 -13.84 -28.95 -1.13
CA GLY A 141 -13.89 -30.35 -1.55
C GLY A 141 -13.05 -30.66 -2.80
N GLU A 142 -12.99 -29.76 -3.79
CA GLU A 142 -12.19 -29.97 -5.00
C GLU A 142 -10.69 -29.86 -4.75
N VAL A 143 -10.25 -28.87 -3.96
CA VAL A 143 -8.84 -28.71 -3.59
C VAL A 143 -8.36 -29.90 -2.74
N ARG A 144 -9.21 -30.42 -1.84
CA ARG A 144 -8.91 -31.61 -1.02
C ARG A 144 -8.87 -32.90 -1.84
N ARG A 145 -9.67 -33.02 -2.91
CA ARG A 145 -9.63 -34.15 -3.85
C ARG A 145 -8.41 -34.13 -4.77
N LEU A 146 -7.98 -32.94 -5.21
CA LEU A 146 -6.83 -32.80 -6.10
C LEU A 146 -5.50 -33.12 -5.39
N LEU A 147 -5.39 -32.75 -4.11
CA LEU A 147 -4.24 -33.08 -3.25
C LEU A 147 -4.13 -34.58 -2.92
N LYS A 148 -5.23 -35.35 -3.02
CA LYS A 148 -5.20 -36.81 -2.83
C LYS A 148 -4.88 -37.60 -4.11
N SER A 149 -5.04 -37.01 -5.30
CA SER A 149 -5.00 -37.75 -6.57
C SER A 149 -3.70 -37.61 -7.37
N HIS A 150 -2.77 -36.74 -6.96
CA HIS A 150 -1.47 -36.54 -7.64
C HIS A 150 -0.28 -36.89 -6.72
N GLY A 151 -0.37 -38.03 -6.03
CA GLY A 151 0.61 -38.47 -5.04
C GLY A 151 2.05 -38.61 -5.56
N ALA A 152 3.01 -38.23 -4.72
CA ALA A 152 4.32 -38.87 -4.66
C ALA A 152 4.34 -39.73 -3.40
N SER A 153 4.26 -41.05 -3.60
CA SER A 153 4.24 -42.09 -2.58
C SER A 153 5.65 -42.61 -2.30
N LEU A 154 5.99 -42.83 -1.02
CA LEU A 154 6.54 -44.07 -0.46
C LEU A 154 6.17 -44.11 1.03
#